data_AF-A0A2G9YNN7-F1
#
_entry.id   AF-A0A2G9YNN7-F1
#
_cell.length_a   1.000
_cell.length_b   1.000
_cell.length_c   1.000
_cell.angle_alpha   90.00
_cell.angle_beta   90.00
_cell.angle_gamma   90.00
#
_symmetry.space_group_name_H-M   'P 1'
#
loop_
_entity.id
_entity.type
_entity.pdbx_description
1 polymer ?
#
loop_
_entity_poly.entity_id
_entity_poly.type
_entity_poly.pdbx_seq_one_letter_code
_entity_poly.pdbx_strand_id
1 'polypeptide(L)'
;MKNPEKGMTLIVKTITRLTVGLILLYGIYIVLHGHISPGGGFAGGVIIALSFIHLMLAFGKEVALKKLSQAQASILESLGAIMFLSIALLGFLGGYFFFNFFLHKGSPFALFSAGIIPLCNIAISLKVGAGLFAIFTVLVLFTPLEINRFNKDNGNNSNK
;
A
#
# COMPACT_ATOMS: atom_id res chain seq x y z
N MET A 1 22.96 -8.05 -28.07
CA MET A 1 21.66 -8.73 -28.27
C MET A 1 20.71 -8.23 -27.19
N LYS A 2 19.58 -7.63 -27.60
CA LYS A 2 18.63 -6.90 -26.75
C LYS A 2 18.03 -7.90 -25.74
N ASN A 3 18.24 -7.67 -24.45
CA ASN A 3 17.66 -8.47 -23.36
C ASN A 3 16.16 -8.66 -23.63
N PRO A 4 15.57 -9.85 -23.43
CA PRO A 4 14.13 -10.02 -23.56
C PRO A 4 13.49 -9.04 -22.58
N GLU A 5 12.72 -8.09 -23.09
CA GLU A 5 12.05 -7.06 -22.31
C GLU A 5 11.10 -7.76 -21.31
N LYS A 6 11.59 -8.04 -20.10
CA LYS A 6 10.78 -8.53 -18.98
C LYS A 6 9.62 -7.53 -18.78
N GLY A 7 8.37 -8.01 -18.82
CA GLY A 7 7.15 -7.20 -18.62
C GLY A 7 6.23 -7.11 -19.84
N MET A 8 5.24 -6.22 -19.76
CA MET A 8 4.21 -5.98 -20.78
C MET A 8 4.74 -5.17 -21.98
N THR A 9 3.88 -4.90 -22.96
CA THR A 9 4.24 -4.11 -24.16
C THR A 9 4.74 -2.70 -23.83
N LEU A 10 5.49 -2.08 -24.76
CA LEU A 10 6.00 -0.71 -24.62
C LEU A 10 4.87 0.31 -24.36
N ILE A 11 3.73 0.13 -25.04
CA ILE A 11 2.54 0.98 -24.88
C ILE A 11 2.04 0.89 -23.43
N VAL A 12 1.89 -0.33 -22.89
CA VAL A 12 1.44 -0.53 -21.51
C VAL A 12 2.42 0.08 -20.52
N LYS A 13 3.73 -0.17 -20.66
CA LYS A 13 4.76 0.40 -19.79
C LYS A 13 4.72 1.94 -19.77
N THR A 14 4.47 2.55 -20.92
CA THR A 14 4.40 4.01 -21.06
C THR A 14 3.15 4.57 -20.38
N ILE A 15 1.98 3.99 -20.65
CA ILE A 15 0.70 4.40 -20.04
C ILE A 15 0.76 4.20 -18.52
N THR A 16 1.22 3.03 -18.05
CA THR A 16 1.35 2.73 -16.61
C THR A 16 2.26 3.74 -15.90
N ARG A 17 3.35 4.19 -16.53
CA ARG A 17 4.23 5.20 -15.93
C ARG A 17 3.49 6.52 -15.67
N LEU A 18 2.58 6.91 -16.57
CA LEU A 18 1.76 8.10 -16.41
C LEU A 18 0.65 7.89 -15.38
N THR A 19 -0.09 6.79 -15.47
CA THR A 19 -1.26 6.52 -14.62
C THR A 19 -0.88 6.25 -13.17
N VAL A 20 0.27 5.63 -12.88
CA VAL A 20 0.74 5.38 -11.51
C VAL A 20 0.84 6.68 -10.71
N GLY A 21 1.38 7.74 -11.32
CA GLY A 21 1.48 9.05 -10.65
C GLY A 21 0.10 9.64 -10.32
N LEU A 22 -0.85 9.52 -11.25
CA LEU A 22 -2.23 10.00 -11.06
C LEU A 22 -2.97 9.20 -9.97
N ILE A 23 -2.83 7.86 -9.98
CA ILE A 23 -3.44 6.97 -8.98
C ILE A 23 -2.87 7.27 -7.60
N LEU A 24 -1.55 7.45 -7.49
CA LEU A 24 -0.90 7.77 -6.22
C LEU A 24 -1.36 9.13 -5.67
N LEU A 25 -1.41 10.15 -6.52
CA LEU A 25 -1.92 11.48 -6.13
C LEU A 25 -3.38 11.41 -5.67
N TYR A 26 -4.22 10.67 -6.39
CA TYR A 26 -5.62 10.45 -6.02
C TYR A 26 -5.74 9.70 -4.69
N GLY A 27 -4.91 8.66 -4.47
CA GLY A 27 -4.85 7.95 -3.20
C GLY A 27 -4.52 8.89 -2.03
N ILE A 28 -3.48 9.72 -2.17
CA ILE A 28 -3.11 10.73 -1.16
C ILE A 28 -4.27 11.70 -0.90
N TYR A 29 -4.94 12.17 -1.95
CA TYR A 29 -6.11 13.04 -1.80
C TYR A 29 -7.21 12.40 -0.95
N ILE A 30 -7.54 11.13 -1.20
CA ILE A 30 -8.56 10.37 -0.45
C ILE A 30 -8.16 10.15 1.02
N VAL A 31 -6.87 9.94 1.31
CA VAL A 31 -6.37 9.82 2.69
C VAL A 31 -6.58 11.14 3.45
N LEU A 32 -6.20 12.26 2.82
CA LEU A 32 -6.22 13.59 3.46
C LEU A 32 -7.63 14.16 3.61
N HIS A 33 -8.53 13.88 2.67
CA HIS A 33 -9.91 14.38 2.69
C HIS A 33 -10.92 13.39 3.29
N GLY A 34 -10.44 12.30 3.89
CA GLY A 34 -11.30 11.25 4.44
C GLY A 34 -12.27 11.70 5.55
N HIS A 35 -12.06 12.87 6.15
CA HIS A 35 -12.99 13.47 7.12
C HIS A 35 -14.02 14.41 6.49
N ILE A 36 -13.88 14.77 5.21
CA ILE A 36 -14.75 15.70 4.48
C ILE A 36 -15.57 14.96 3.41
N SER A 37 -14.93 14.01 2.72
CA SER A 37 -15.50 13.23 1.62
C SER A 37 -15.60 11.75 1.99
N PRO A 38 -16.49 10.97 1.35
CA PRO A 38 -16.51 9.51 1.51
C PRO A 38 -15.14 8.93 1.12
N GLY A 39 -14.48 8.24 2.06
CA GLY A 39 -13.10 7.82 1.91
C GLY A 39 -12.43 7.51 3.25
N GLY A 40 -11.15 7.85 3.38
CA GLY A 40 -10.37 7.63 4.60
C GLY A 40 -9.03 6.96 4.36
N GLY A 41 -8.33 6.67 5.47
CA GLY A 41 -7.02 6.01 5.45
C GLY A 41 -7.05 4.64 4.80
N PHE A 42 -8.11 3.85 5.00
CA PHE A 42 -8.22 2.51 4.42
C PHE A 42 -8.34 2.56 2.89
N ALA A 43 -9.36 3.25 2.37
CA ALA A 43 -9.60 3.34 0.93
C ALA A 43 -8.43 4.00 0.19
N GLY A 44 -7.88 5.08 0.75
CA GLY A 44 -6.70 5.74 0.22
C GLY A 44 -5.45 4.84 0.24
N GLY A 45 -5.24 4.09 1.32
CA GLY A 45 -4.15 3.11 1.44
C GLY A 45 -4.25 1.98 0.39
N VAL A 46 -5.46 1.47 0.13
CA VAL A 46 -5.69 0.47 -0.93
C VAL A 46 -5.35 1.06 -2.31
N ILE A 47 -5.79 2.28 -2.61
CA ILE A 47 -5.48 2.95 -3.89
C ILE A 47 -3.96 3.14 -4.06
N ILE A 48 -3.26 3.56 -3.00
CA ILE A 48 -1.80 3.70 -3.01
C ILE A 48 -1.14 2.35 -3.28
N ALA A 49 -1.55 1.28 -2.59
CA ALA A 49 -1.02 -0.07 -2.86
C ALA A 49 -1.28 -0.53 -4.30
N LEU A 50 -2.49 -0.27 -4.83
CA LEU A 50 -2.83 -0.59 -6.22
C LEU A 50 -1.95 0.13 -7.23
N SER A 51 -1.46 1.35 -6.94
CA SER A 51 -0.49 2.04 -7.80
C SER A 51 0.84 1.28 -7.90
N PHE A 52 1.34 0.74 -6.79
CA PHE A 52 2.55 -0.07 -6.77
C PHE A 52 2.35 -1.45 -7.40
N ILE A 53 1.19 -2.07 -7.19
CA ILE A 53 0.80 -3.32 -7.84
C ILE A 53 0.69 -3.11 -9.36
N HIS A 54 0.07 -2.02 -9.81
CA HIS A 54 -0.04 -1.68 -11.23
C HIS A 54 1.35 -1.54 -11.88
N LEU A 55 2.30 -0.92 -11.18
CA LEU A 55 3.70 -0.87 -11.62
C LEU A 55 4.34 -2.27 -11.69
N MET A 56 4.08 -3.14 -10.70
CA MET A 56 4.55 -4.53 -10.70
C MET A 56 4.01 -5.31 -11.90
N LEU A 57 2.74 -5.14 -12.25
CA LEU A 57 2.10 -5.83 -13.38
C LEU A 57 2.70 -5.41 -14.73
N ALA A 58 2.99 -4.12 -14.92
CA ALA A 58 3.53 -3.62 -16.19
C ALA A 58 5.02 -3.94 -16.41
N PHE A 59 5.83 -3.84 -15.36
CA PHE A 59 7.30 -3.97 -15.45
C PHE A 59 7.84 -5.30 -14.89
N GLY A 60 6.98 -6.12 -14.30
CA GLY A 60 7.35 -7.36 -13.64
C GLY A 60 7.83 -7.19 -12.20
N LYS A 61 7.95 -8.31 -11.50
CA LYS A 61 8.27 -8.39 -10.07
C LYS A 61 9.55 -7.67 -9.64
N GLU A 62 10.55 -7.62 -10.50
CA GLU A 62 11.88 -7.08 -10.13
C GLU A 62 11.88 -5.57 -9.94
N VAL A 63 11.09 -4.85 -10.72
CA VAL A 63 10.99 -3.38 -10.59
C VAL A 63 10.24 -2.99 -9.32
N ALA A 64 9.20 -3.76 -8.97
CA ALA A 64 8.43 -3.51 -7.76
C ALA A 64 9.21 -3.89 -6.49
N LEU A 65 9.86 -5.05 -6.47
CA LEU A 65 10.72 -5.47 -5.35
C LEU A 65 11.92 -4.54 -5.14
N LYS A 66 12.43 -3.91 -6.21
CA LYS A 66 13.49 -2.88 -6.11
C LYS A 66 12.99 -1.59 -5.46
N LYS A 67 11.71 -1.23 -5.66
CA LYS A 67 11.11 -0.02 -5.07
C LYS A 67 10.65 -0.24 -3.62
N LEU A 68 10.11 -1.41 -3.33
CA LEU A 68 9.63 -1.75 -1.99
C LEU A 68 9.88 -3.25 -1.76
N SER A 69 10.87 -3.57 -0.94
CA SER A 69 11.15 -4.96 -0.58
C SER A 69 10.09 -5.50 0.39
N GLN A 70 9.93 -6.82 0.46
CA GLN A 70 9.00 -7.44 1.41
C GLN A 70 9.32 -7.06 2.87
N ALA A 71 10.61 -6.95 3.21
CA ALA A 71 11.05 -6.48 4.52
C ALA A 71 10.65 -5.02 4.77
N GLN A 72 10.86 -4.13 3.79
CA GLN A 72 10.43 -2.73 3.89
C GLN A 72 8.92 -2.61 4.02
N ALA A 73 8.14 -3.40 3.27
CA ALA A 73 6.69 -3.44 3.39
C ALA A 73 6.26 -3.83 4.81
N SER A 74 6.86 -4.88 5.36
CA SER A 74 6.57 -5.33 6.72
C SER A 74 6.97 -4.31 7.80
N ILE A 75 8.09 -3.60 7.61
CA ILE A 75 8.51 -2.51 8.50
C ILE A 75 7.54 -1.33 8.41
N LEU A 76 7.15 -0.89 7.21
CA LEU A 76 6.18 0.19 7.02
C LEU A 76 4.81 -0.16 7.60
N GLU A 77 4.39 -1.41 7.43
CA GLU A 77 3.17 -1.94 8.03
C GLU A 77 3.22 -1.83 9.55
N SER A 78 4.30 -2.32 10.17
CA SER A 78 4.50 -2.25 11.62
C SER A 78 4.57 -0.80 12.11
N LEU A 79 5.27 0.06 11.37
CA LEU A 79 5.36 1.49 11.68
C LEU A 79 3.99 2.16 11.63
N GLY A 80 3.15 1.85 10.64
CA GLY A 80 1.78 2.35 10.58
C GLY A 80 0.94 1.94 11.79
N ALA A 81 1.08 0.69 12.25
CA ALA A 81 0.41 0.22 13.46
C ALA A 81 0.90 0.95 14.72
N ILE A 82 2.22 1.10 14.86
CA ILE A 82 2.83 1.80 15.98
C ILE A 82 2.40 3.27 15.98
N MET A 83 2.43 3.96 14.83
CA MET A 83 1.97 5.35 14.72
C MET A 83 0.51 5.48 15.16
N PHE A 84 -0.37 4.59 14.70
CA PHE A 84 -1.77 4.61 15.08
C PHE A 84 -1.96 4.39 16.59
N LEU A 85 -1.26 3.42 17.16
CA LEU A 85 -1.28 3.14 18.60
C LEU A 85 -0.70 4.31 19.41
N SER A 86 0.40 4.91 18.96
CA SER A 86 1.01 6.07 19.62
C SER A 86 0.07 7.26 19.66
N ILE A 87 -0.66 7.54 18.57
CA ILE A 87 -1.70 8.60 18.56
C ILE A 87 -2.76 8.30 19.62
N ALA A 88 -3.19 7.04 19.72
CA ALA A 88 -4.20 6.62 20.69
C ALA A 88 -3.70 6.74 22.15
N LEU A 89 -2.46 6.33 22.40
CA LEU A 89 -1.80 6.37 23.71
C LEU A 89 -1.46 7.78 24.16
N LEU A 90 -1.05 8.65 23.24
CA LEU A 90 -0.90 10.07 23.53
C LEU A 90 -2.21 10.62 24.10
N GLY A 91 -3.36 10.10 23.65
CA GLY A 91 -4.70 10.29 24.20
C GLY A 91 -4.75 10.38 25.74
N PHE A 92 -4.08 9.46 26.42
CA PHE A 92 -4.09 9.40 27.88
C PHE A 92 -3.53 10.65 28.57
N LEU A 93 -2.66 11.42 27.92
CA LEU A 93 -2.20 12.71 28.44
C LEU A 93 -3.35 13.72 28.61
N GLY A 94 -4.44 13.57 27.85
CA GLY A 94 -5.67 14.34 27.96
C GLY A 94 -6.76 13.67 28.81
N GLY A 95 -6.43 12.57 29.49
CA GLY A 95 -7.35 11.82 30.37
C GLY A 95 -8.21 10.75 29.69
N TYR A 96 -8.17 10.62 28.36
CA TYR A 96 -9.01 9.66 27.60
C TYR A 96 -8.26 9.01 26.44
N PHE A 97 -8.54 7.73 26.16
CA PHE A 97 -8.03 7.08 24.95
C PHE A 97 -8.53 7.80 23.68
N PHE A 98 -7.64 8.09 22.73
CA PHE A 98 -7.92 8.94 21.55
C PHE A 98 -8.41 10.38 21.87
N PHE A 99 -7.93 10.98 22.96
CA PHE A 99 -8.22 12.39 23.21
C PHE A 99 -7.77 13.26 22.02
N ASN A 100 -8.63 14.18 21.60
CA ASN A 100 -8.32 15.09 20.51
C ASN A 100 -7.51 16.29 21.03
N PHE A 101 -6.19 16.21 20.93
CA PHE A 101 -5.27 17.28 21.35
C PHE A 101 -5.36 18.55 20.49
N PHE A 102 -5.85 18.43 19.26
CA PHE A 102 -6.06 19.56 18.37
C PHE A 102 -7.45 20.16 18.65
N LEU A 103 -7.49 21.01 19.67
CA LEU A 103 -8.69 21.69 20.19
C LEU A 103 -9.27 22.76 19.24
N HIS A 104 -8.51 23.22 18.25
CA HIS A 104 -9.03 24.13 17.23
C HIS A 104 -9.95 23.33 16.31
N LYS A 105 -11.25 23.35 16.61
CA LYS A 105 -12.30 23.10 15.63
C LYS A 105 -12.10 24.14 14.53
N GLY A 106 -11.35 23.79 13.48
CA GLY A 106 -11.23 24.63 12.30
C GLY A 106 -12.62 24.96 11.71
N SER A 107 -12.65 25.77 10.66
CA SER A 107 -13.92 25.96 9.94
C SER A 107 -14.39 24.61 9.37
N PRO A 108 -15.71 24.31 9.43
CA PRO A 108 -16.27 23.16 8.72
C PRO A 108 -15.78 23.13 7.27
N PHE A 109 -15.49 21.93 6.75
CA PHE A 109 -14.93 21.69 5.41
C PHE A 109 -13.45 22.07 5.21
N ALA A 110 -12.73 22.51 6.25
CA ALA A 110 -11.27 22.69 6.16
C ALA A 110 -10.51 21.37 6.42
N LEU A 111 -9.35 21.22 5.77
CA LEU A 111 -8.47 20.06 5.95
C LEU A 111 -8.02 19.86 7.40
N PHE A 112 -7.76 20.94 8.14
CA PHE A 112 -7.34 20.89 9.55
C PHE A 112 -8.51 20.99 10.54
N SER A 113 -9.73 20.65 10.12
CA SER A 113 -10.92 20.79 10.96
C SER A 113 -11.20 19.58 11.87
N ALA A 114 -10.62 18.41 11.60
CA ALA A 114 -10.98 17.15 12.26
C ALA A 114 -9.98 16.69 13.34
N GLY A 115 -9.15 17.60 13.84
CA GLY A 115 -8.22 17.33 14.94
C GLY A 115 -7.23 16.19 14.62
N ILE A 116 -7.27 15.11 15.42
CA ILE A 116 -6.39 13.93 15.23
C ILE A 116 -6.77 13.02 14.06
N ILE A 117 -7.96 13.15 13.47
CA ILE A 117 -8.48 12.23 12.43
C ILE A 117 -7.58 12.15 11.18
N PRO A 118 -7.07 13.26 10.61
CA PRO A 118 -6.15 13.19 9.47
C PRO A 118 -4.86 12.41 9.79
N LEU A 119 -4.33 12.53 11.01
CA LEU A 119 -3.16 11.76 11.45
C LEU A 119 -3.47 10.27 11.54
N CYS A 120 -4.62 9.91 12.10
CA CYS A 120 -5.10 8.53 12.12
C CYS A 120 -5.26 7.97 10.70
N ASN A 121 -5.82 8.76 9.76
CA ASN A 121 -5.97 8.34 8.37
C ASN A 121 -4.63 8.07 7.69
N ILE A 122 -3.61 8.89 7.93
CA ILE A 122 -2.26 8.67 7.39
C ILE A 122 -1.65 7.38 7.96
N ALA A 123 -1.76 7.15 9.27
CA ALA A 123 -1.24 5.95 9.92
C ALA A 123 -1.93 4.66 9.39
N ILE A 124 -3.27 4.69 9.29
CA ILE A 124 -4.06 3.59 8.71
C ILE A 124 -3.68 3.38 7.24
N SER A 125 -3.53 4.45 6.45
CA SER A 125 -3.13 4.33 5.05
C SER A 125 -1.77 3.68 4.88
N LEU A 126 -0.80 4.01 5.73
CA LEU A 126 0.52 3.39 5.71
C LEU A 126 0.42 1.90 6.05
N LYS A 127 -0.29 1.56 7.13
CA LYS A 127 -0.54 0.18 7.56
C LYS A 127 -1.17 -0.66 6.45
N VAL A 128 -2.28 -0.18 5.90
CA VAL A 128 -3.09 -0.89 4.90
C VAL A 128 -2.34 -0.98 3.58
N GLY A 129 -1.74 0.12 3.12
CA GLY A 129 -1.02 0.15 1.85
C GLY A 129 0.18 -0.81 1.84
N ALA A 130 0.97 -0.79 2.92
CA ALA A 130 2.12 -1.67 3.06
C ALA A 130 1.71 -3.14 3.22
N GLY A 131 0.70 -3.42 4.04
CA GLY A 131 0.18 -4.78 4.24
C GLY A 131 -0.40 -5.39 2.96
N LEU A 132 -1.19 -4.63 2.21
CA LEU A 132 -1.77 -5.11 0.94
C LEU A 132 -0.69 -5.37 -0.11
N PHE A 133 0.31 -4.50 -0.21
CA PHE A 133 1.44 -4.71 -1.10
C PHE A 133 2.28 -5.95 -0.70
N ALA A 134 2.49 -6.16 0.61
CA ALA A 134 3.18 -7.33 1.12
C ALA A 134 2.44 -8.63 0.77
N ILE A 135 1.13 -8.69 1.04
CA ILE A 135 0.28 -9.84 0.69
C ILE A 135 0.36 -10.12 -0.81
N PHE A 136 0.21 -9.09 -1.65
CA PHE A 136 0.28 -9.26 -3.10
C PHE A 136 1.64 -9.79 -3.56
N THR A 137 2.73 -9.25 -3.01
CA THR A 137 4.09 -9.68 -3.33
C THR A 137 4.31 -11.15 -2.96
N VAL A 138 3.83 -11.54 -1.77
CA VAL A 138 3.87 -12.93 -1.31
C VAL A 138 3.09 -13.83 -2.28
N LEU A 139 1.85 -13.48 -2.63
CA LEU A 139 1.04 -14.27 -3.59
C LEU A 139 1.76 -14.45 -4.94
N VAL A 140 2.31 -13.37 -5.50
CA VAL A 140 3.04 -13.42 -6.78
C VAL A 140 4.32 -14.27 -6.71
N LEU A 141 4.95 -14.35 -5.53
CA LEU A 141 6.15 -15.17 -5.32
C LEU A 141 5.83 -16.64 -5.04
N PHE A 142 4.71 -16.94 -4.37
CA PHE A 142 4.30 -18.29 -4.03
C PHE A 142 3.71 -19.05 -5.23
N THR A 143 2.90 -18.42 -6.09
CA THR A 143 2.27 -19.09 -7.24
C THR A 143 3.26 -19.82 -8.16
N PRO A 144 4.42 -19.25 -8.55
CA PRO A 144 5.40 -19.95 -9.39
C PRO A 144 6.08 -21.14 -8.70
N LEU A 145 6.23 -21.12 -7.37
CA LEU A 145 6.89 -22.19 -6.63
C LEU A 145 6.03 -23.46 -6.58
N GLU A 146 4.71 -23.30 -6.47
CA GLU A 146 3.77 -24.40 -6.46
C GLU A 146 3.70 -25.08 -7.84
N ILE A 147 3.59 -24.30 -8.91
CA ILE A 147 3.58 -24.81 -10.30
C ILE A 147 4.87 -25.60 -10.61
N ASN A 148 6.03 -25.08 -10.20
CA ASN A 148 7.30 -25.78 -10.39
C ASN A 148 7.42 -27.07 -9.56
N ARG A 149 6.83 -27.10 -8.36
CA ARG A 149 6.76 -28.33 -7.55
C ARG A 149 5.87 -29.38 -8.18
N PHE A 150 4.65 -29.02 -8.59
CA PHE A 150 3.74 -29.93 -9.29
C PHE A 150 4.34 -30.51 -10.57
N ASN A 151 5.04 -29.69 -11.37
CA ASN A 151 5.65 -30.19 -12.60
C ASN A 151 6.84 -31.13 -12.33
N LYS A 152 7.59 -30.90 -11.25
CA LYS A 152 8.69 -31.78 -10.82
C LYS A 152 8.18 -33.13 -10.32
N ASP A 153 7.09 -33.15 -9.57
CA ASP A 153 6.50 -34.39 -9.03
C ASP A 153 5.87 -35.25 -10.14
N ASN A 154 5.23 -34.62 -11.13
CA ASN A 154 4.65 -35.32 -12.28
C ASN A 154 5.71 -35.77 -13.31
N GLY A 155 6.77 -34.98 -13.52
CA GLY A 155 7.88 -35.36 -14.41
C GLY A 155 8.69 -36.56 -13.90
N ASN A 156 8.74 -36.77 -12.58
CA ASN A 156 9.46 -37.90 -11.98
C ASN A 156 8.65 -39.22 -12.01
N ASN A 157 7.32 -39.15 -12.16
CA ASN A 157 6.44 -40.32 -12.29
C ASN A 157 6.31 -40.84 -13.74
N SER A 158 6.75 -40.07 -14.75
CA SER A 158 6.72 -40.51 -16.16
C SER A 158 7.95 -41.34 -16.59
N ASN A 159 8.98 -41.42 -15.74
CA ASN A 159 10.24 -42.14 -16.01
C ASN A 159 10.35 -43.46 -15.21
N LYS A 160 9.24 -43.97 -14.70
CA LYS A 160 9.11 -45.30 -14.07
C LYS A 160 8.06 -46.10 -14.82
#